data_AF-A0A948Z6D8-F1
#
_entry.id   AF-A0A948Z6D8-F1
#
_cell.length_a   1.000
_cell.length_b   1.000
_cell.length_c   1.000
_cell.angle_alpha   90.00
_cell.angle_beta   90.00
_cell.angle_gamma   90.00
#
_symmetry.space_group_name_H-M   'P 1'
#
loop_
_entity.id
_entity.type
_entity.pdbx_description
1 polymer ?
#
loop_
_entity_poly.entity_id
_entity_poly.type
_entity_poly.pdbx_seq_one_letter_code
_entity_poly.pdbx_strand_id
1 'polypeptide(L)'
;MLSKLKTFFRSFYKSCTDPKYYQDVTKAKTSFSWKYFHFLNFLSALIITIPIIFFFPKFNPEKLTTQIFQFYPQDLSINIQNGQLSINQTLPYSIKYQHQNIITFEDDQYIKSINDVPDYNSPFLVTQSTIYALQDPQTNKIQTY
;
A
#
# COMPACT_ATOMS: atom_id res chain seq x y z
N MET A 1 17.67 -3.17 41.07
CA MET A 1 16.66 -3.02 40.00
C MET A 1 17.15 -2.08 38.90
N LEU A 2 17.67 -0.90 39.24
CA LEU A 2 18.26 0.08 38.31
C LEU A 2 19.36 -0.46 37.39
N SER A 3 20.26 -1.31 37.89
CA SER A 3 21.36 -1.89 37.08
C SER A 3 20.87 -2.80 35.95
N LYS A 4 19.82 -3.59 36.19
CA LYS A 4 19.22 -4.49 35.20
C LYS A 4 18.51 -3.71 34.10
N LEU A 5 17.83 -2.62 34.48
CA LEU A 5 17.15 -1.73 33.54
C LEU A 5 18.14 -0.96 32.65
N LYS A 6 19.30 -0.57 33.20
CA LYS A 6 20.38 0.06 32.42
C LYS A 6 20.98 -0.88 31.39
N THR A 7 21.27 -2.13 31.79
CA THR A 7 21.72 -3.18 30.85
C THR A 7 20.66 -3.43 29.78
N PHE A 8 19.38 -3.38 30.14
CA PHE A 8 18.28 -3.53 29.21
C PHE A 8 18.26 -2.44 28.13
N PHE A 9 18.19 -1.15 28.51
CA PHE A 9 18.15 -0.06 27.53
C PHE A 9 19.40 -0.03 26.65
N ARG A 10 20.56 -0.39 27.22
CA ARG A 10 21.79 -0.55 26.44
C ARG A 10 21.69 -1.67 25.41
N SER A 11 21.10 -2.80 25.78
CA SER A 11 20.92 -3.96 24.88
C SER A 11 19.90 -3.67 23.78
N PHE A 12 18.81 -2.97 24.14
CA PHE A 12 17.80 -2.52 23.19
C PHE A 12 18.38 -1.51 22.20
N TYR A 13 19.07 -0.47 22.69
CA TYR A 13 19.75 0.52 21.84
C TYR A 13 20.71 -0.13 20.86
N LYS A 14 21.57 -1.05 21.34
CA LYS A 14 22.47 -1.81 20.46
C LYS A 14 21.73 -2.66 19.44
N SER A 15 20.57 -3.22 19.76
CA SER A 15 19.80 -4.01 18.79
C SER A 15 19.18 -3.17 17.68
N CYS A 16 18.85 -1.91 17.97
CA CYS A 16 18.38 -0.97 16.95
C CYS A 16 19.51 -0.35 16.12
N THR A 17 20.74 -0.27 16.64
CA THR A 17 21.84 0.50 16.04
C THR A 17 22.99 -0.36 15.49
N ASP A 18 23.11 -1.61 15.95
CA ASP A 18 24.20 -2.51 15.59
C ASP A 18 23.68 -3.93 15.32
N PRO A 19 23.49 -4.30 14.05
CA PRO A 19 23.08 -5.66 13.66
C PRO A 19 24.05 -6.75 14.13
N LYS A 20 25.33 -6.44 14.38
CA LYS A 20 26.31 -7.43 14.86
C LYS A 20 26.07 -7.80 16.32
N TYR A 21 25.37 -6.96 17.08
CA TYR A 21 25.06 -7.21 18.49
C TYR A 21 24.25 -8.50 18.71
N TYR A 22 23.47 -8.94 17.73
CA TYR A 22 22.75 -10.22 17.81
C TYR A 22 23.70 -11.41 17.97
N GLN A 23 24.91 -11.34 17.42
CA GLN A 23 25.94 -12.38 17.62
C GLN A 23 26.37 -12.45 19.09
N ASP A 24 26.52 -11.31 19.75
CA ASP A 24 26.88 -11.26 21.18
C ASP A 24 25.76 -11.83 22.06
N VAL A 25 24.49 -11.60 21.68
CA VAL A 25 23.32 -12.14 22.39
C VAL A 25 23.25 -13.67 22.28
N THR A 26 23.63 -14.24 21.13
CA THR A 26 23.68 -15.72 20.97
C THR A 26 24.81 -16.39 21.75
N LYS A 27 25.91 -15.65 22.00
CA LYS A 27 27.07 -16.13 22.77
C LYS A 27 26.92 -15.93 24.28
N ALA A 28 25.93 -15.15 24.71
CA ALA A 28 25.65 -14.91 26.12
C ALA A 28 25.06 -16.16 26.80
N LYS A 29 24.93 -16.10 28.14
CA LYS A 29 24.24 -17.16 28.91
C LYS A 29 22.84 -17.36 28.35
N THR A 30 22.42 -18.60 28.14
CA THR A 30 21.08 -18.96 27.62
C THR A 30 19.95 -18.27 28.37
N SER A 31 20.06 -18.13 29.69
CA SER A 31 19.07 -17.43 30.52
C SER A 31 18.97 -15.92 30.23
N PHE A 32 20.04 -15.28 29.75
CA PHE A 32 20.01 -13.89 29.30
C PHE A 32 19.32 -13.80 27.94
N SER A 33 19.70 -14.64 26.98
CA SER A 33 19.15 -14.63 25.62
C SER A 33 17.64 -14.88 25.60
N TRP A 34 17.15 -15.82 26.41
CA TRP A 34 15.71 -16.08 26.56
C TRP A 34 14.94 -14.90 27.17
N LYS A 35 15.48 -14.30 28.24
CA LYS A 35 14.87 -13.10 28.86
C LYS A 35 14.84 -11.92 27.89
N TYR A 36 15.91 -11.75 27.13
CA TYR A 36 16.02 -10.72 26.12
C TYR A 36 15.01 -10.92 24.99
N PHE A 37 14.89 -12.14 24.47
CA PHE A 37 13.95 -12.50 23.42
C PHE A 37 12.48 -12.23 23.82
N HIS A 38 12.05 -12.75 24.97
CA HIS A 38 10.68 -12.55 25.44
C HIS A 38 10.37 -11.08 25.68
N PHE A 39 11.34 -10.33 26.20
CA PHE A 39 11.17 -8.90 26.38
C PHE A 39 11.02 -8.17 25.04
N LEU A 40 11.87 -8.46 24.05
CA LEU A 40 11.79 -7.83 22.73
C LEU A 40 10.45 -8.14 22.05
N ASN A 41 9.97 -9.38 22.19
CA ASN A 41 8.64 -9.78 21.75
C ASN A 41 7.54 -8.98 22.45
N PHE A 42 7.61 -8.86 23.78
CA PHE A 42 6.66 -8.08 24.55
C PHE A 42 6.63 -6.60 24.11
N LEU A 43 7.80 -5.99 23.91
CA LEU A 43 7.90 -4.61 23.45
C LEU A 43 7.35 -4.44 22.03
N SER A 44 7.64 -5.38 21.13
CA SER A 44 7.09 -5.40 19.77
C SER A 44 5.56 -5.53 19.79
N ALA A 45 5.05 -6.42 20.65
CA ALA A 45 3.62 -6.59 20.85
C ALA A 45 2.97 -5.30 21.37
N LEU A 46 3.61 -4.55 22.29
CA LEU A 46 3.11 -3.25 22.73
C LEU A 46 3.09 -2.22 21.59
N ILE A 47 4.18 -2.11 20.84
CA ILE A 47 4.30 -1.17 19.72
C ILE A 47 3.22 -1.43 18.65
N ILE A 48 2.86 -2.69 18.42
CA ILE A 48 1.82 -3.06 17.45
C ILE A 48 0.42 -2.91 18.04
N THR A 49 0.20 -3.45 19.25
CA THR A 49 -1.13 -3.53 19.87
C THR A 49 -1.67 -2.17 20.29
N ILE A 50 -0.82 -1.28 20.81
CA ILE A 50 -1.25 0.05 21.28
C ILE A 50 -1.90 0.85 20.14
N PRO A 51 -1.26 1.06 18.97
CA PRO A 51 -1.90 1.69 17.83
C PRO A 51 -3.20 1.00 17.42
N ILE A 52 -3.23 -0.33 17.38
CA ILE A 52 -4.46 -1.06 17.03
C ILE A 52 -5.60 -0.69 17.99
N ILE A 53 -5.37 -0.71 19.30
CA ILE A 53 -6.40 -0.33 20.28
C ILE A 53 -6.88 1.12 20.09
N PHE A 54 -6.00 2.06 19.75
CA PHE A 54 -6.36 3.48 19.62
C PHE A 54 -6.96 3.86 18.25
N PHE A 55 -6.54 3.19 17.17
CA PHE A 55 -6.93 3.52 15.81
C PHE A 55 -8.03 2.61 15.26
N PHE A 56 -8.06 1.32 15.63
CA PHE A 56 -9.09 0.38 15.17
C PHE A 56 -10.53 0.80 15.50
N PRO A 57 -10.87 1.29 16.71
CA PRO A 57 -12.23 1.79 16.96
C PRO A 57 -12.58 3.08 16.21
N LYS A 58 -11.58 3.80 15.67
CA LYS A 58 -11.79 4.96 14.79
C LYS A 58 -11.90 4.57 13.32
N PHE A 59 -11.53 3.33 12.97
CA PHE A 59 -11.68 2.79 11.64
C PHE A 59 -13.17 2.50 11.41
N ASN A 60 -13.82 3.32 10.60
CA ASN A 60 -15.19 3.10 10.18
C ASN A 60 -15.16 2.67 8.69
N PRO A 61 -15.41 1.38 8.40
CA PRO A 61 -15.39 0.88 7.02
C PRO A 61 -16.46 1.57 6.15
N GLU A 62 -17.59 1.97 6.73
CA GLU A 62 -18.66 2.69 6.01
C GLU A 62 -18.22 4.11 5.61
N LYS A 63 -17.40 4.77 6.43
CA LYS A 63 -16.81 6.07 6.05
C LYS A 63 -15.81 5.93 4.91
N LEU A 64 -15.07 4.82 4.86
CA LEU A 64 -14.16 4.54 3.75
C LEU A 64 -14.92 4.23 2.46
N THR A 65 -15.95 3.40 2.52
CA THR A 65 -16.76 3.10 1.33
C THR A 65 -17.46 4.34 0.81
N THR A 66 -18.10 5.14 1.68
CA THR A 66 -18.76 6.39 1.27
C THR A 66 -17.78 7.41 0.69
N GLN A 67 -16.56 7.52 1.23
CA GLN A 67 -15.52 8.38 0.64
C GLN A 67 -15.06 7.88 -0.74
N ILE A 68 -14.92 6.56 -0.94
CA ILE A 68 -14.58 5.98 -2.25
C ILE A 68 -15.71 6.23 -3.25
N PHE A 69 -16.98 6.05 -2.83
CA PHE A 69 -18.14 6.31 -3.67
C PHE A 69 -18.36 7.79 -4.00
N GLN A 70 -17.79 8.74 -3.23
CA GLN A 70 -17.84 10.17 -3.58
C GLN A 70 -16.97 10.51 -4.79
N PHE A 71 -15.91 9.75 -5.03
CA PHE A 71 -15.03 9.95 -6.19
C PHE A 71 -15.49 9.19 -7.42
N TYR A 72 -16.34 8.19 -7.22
CA TYR A 72 -16.87 7.37 -8.29
C TYR A 72 -18.19 7.95 -8.81
N PRO A 73 -18.34 8.23 -10.11
CA PRO A 73 -19.59 8.76 -10.66
C PRO A 73 -20.75 7.78 -10.39
N GLN A 74 -21.86 8.28 -9.83
CA GLN A 74 -23.02 7.44 -9.46
C GLN A 74 -23.67 6.75 -10.67
N ASP A 75 -23.49 7.32 -11.85
CA ASP A 75 -24.01 6.88 -13.14
C ASP A 75 -23.03 6.00 -13.92
N LEU A 76 -21.82 5.73 -13.41
CA LEU A 76 -20.86 4.85 -14.06
C LEU A 76 -21.08 3.39 -13.63
N SER A 77 -21.53 2.56 -14.57
CA SER A 77 -21.63 1.11 -14.44
C SER A 77 -20.48 0.45 -15.20
N ILE A 78 -19.64 -0.29 -14.48
CA ILE A 78 -18.63 -1.17 -15.09
C ILE A 78 -19.19 -2.59 -15.07
N ASN A 79 -19.24 -3.21 -16.24
CA ASN A 79 -19.62 -4.61 -16.40
C ASN A 79 -18.46 -5.39 -17.00
N ILE A 80 -18.15 -6.55 -16.43
CA ILE A 80 -17.19 -7.49 -16.99
C ILE A 80 -17.99 -8.69 -17.48
N GLN A 81 -18.04 -8.87 -18.80
CA GLN A 81 -18.72 -10.00 -19.44
C GLN A 81 -17.74 -10.71 -20.35
N ASN A 82 -17.62 -12.04 -20.21
CA ASN A 82 -16.70 -12.87 -21.00
C ASN A 82 -15.24 -12.39 -20.98
N GLY A 83 -14.78 -11.83 -19.85
CA GLY A 83 -13.42 -11.31 -19.69
C GLY A 83 -13.18 -9.95 -20.37
N GLN A 84 -14.21 -9.31 -20.92
CA GLN A 84 -14.15 -7.97 -21.47
C GLN A 84 -14.80 -6.96 -20.53
N LEU A 85 -14.10 -5.87 -20.26
CA LEU A 85 -14.60 -4.73 -19.50
C LEU A 85 -15.42 -3.82 -20.43
N SER A 86 -16.59 -3.41 -19.96
CA SER A 86 -17.48 -2.48 -20.64
C SER A 86 -18.01 -1.44 -19.65
N ILE A 87 -18.24 -0.22 -20.15
CA ILE A 87 -18.85 0.85 -19.37
C ILE A 87 -20.11 1.37 -20.08
N ASN A 88 -21.04 1.93 -19.32
CA ASN A 88 -22.25 2.54 -19.86
C ASN A 88 -22.06 4.00 -20.33
N GLN A 89 -20.82 4.50 -20.36
CA GLN A 89 -20.46 5.85 -20.78
C GLN A 89 -19.79 5.84 -22.16
N THR A 90 -19.79 6.99 -22.82
CA THR A 90 -19.10 7.14 -24.11
C THR A 90 -17.58 7.20 -23.92
N LEU A 91 -16.85 6.45 -24.75
CA LEU A 91 -15.39 6.40 -24.73
C LEU A 91 -14.79 7.54 -25.60
N PRO A 92 -13.64 8.11 -25.22
CA PRO A 92 -12.92 7.89 -23.97
C PRO A 92 -13.61 8.55 -22.77
N TYR A 93 -13.66 7.85 -21.64
CA TYR A 93 -14.27 8.35 -20.41
C TYR A 93 -13.21 8.47 -19.30
N SER A 94 -13.11 9.63 -18.63
CA SER A 94 -12.12 9.83 -17.56
C SER A 94 -12.76 10.20 -16.23
N ILE A 95 -12.42 9.45 -15.18
CA ILE A 95 -12.73 9.81 -13.80
C ILE A 95 -11.70 10.85 -13.35
N LYS A 96 -12.17 11.96 -12.80
CA LYS A 96 -11.32 13.08 -12.38
C LYS A 96 -11.33 13.29 -10.88
N TYR A 97 -10.16 13.56 -10.31
CA TYR A 97 -10.01 14.03 -8.93
C TYR A 97 -9.17 15.31 -8.94
N GLN A 98 -9.65 16.38 -8.30
CA GLN A 98 -8.95 17.67 -8.22
C GLN A 98 -8.43 18.19 -9.60
N HIS A 99 -9.24 18.04 -10.65
CA HIS A 99 -8.93 18.41 -12.04
C HIS A 99 -7.89 17.55 -12.76
N GLN A 100 -7.44 16.43 -12.18
CA GLN A 100 -6.55 15.46 -12.80
C GLN A 100 -7.30 14.17 -13.13
N ASN A 101 -7.01 13.55 -14.28
CA ASN A 101 -7.56 12.23 -14.60
C ASN A 101 -6.88 11.20 -13.70
N ILE A 102 -7.68 10.39 -13.00
CA ILE A 102 -7.17 9.28 -12.17
C ILE A 102 -7.30 7.94 -12.88
N ILE A 103 -8.37 7.76 -13.68
CA ILE A 103 -8.62 6.56 -14.46
C ILE A 103 -9.25 7.02 -15.78
N THR A 104 -8.73 6.53 -16.89
CA THR A 104 -9.31 6.76 -18.23
C THR A 104 -9.69 5.41 -18.83
N PHE A 105 -10.89 5.33 -19.39
CA PHE A 105 -11.38 4.19 -20.13
C PHE A 105 -11.31 4.48 -21.62
N GLU A 106 -10.83 3.54 -22.40
CA GLU A 106 -10.68 3.66 -23.85
C GLU A 106 -10.93 2.32 -24.55
N ASP A 107 -11.23 2.35 -25.85
CA ASP A 107 -11.33 1.14 -26.68
C ASP A 107 -9.94 0.63 -27.10
N ASP A 108 -9.77 -0.69 -27.10
CA ASP A 108 -8.54 -1.39 -27.53
C ASP A 108 -8.07 -0.92 -28.92
N GLN A 109 -8.99 -0.52 -29.81
CA GLN A 109 -8.69 -0.06 -31.17
C GLN A 109 -7.87 1.24 -31.23
N TYR A 110 -7.95 2.08 -30.20
CA TYR A 110 -7.23 3.36 -30.15
C TYR A 110 -5.85 3.24 -29.50
N ILE A 111 -5.55 2.12 -28.82
CA ILE A 111 -4.24 1.86 -28.22
C ILE A 111 -3.43 0.96 -29.14
N LYS A 112 -2.61 1.57 -30.00
CA LYS A 112 -1.77 0.84 -30.97
C LYS A 112 -0.43 0.47 -30.37
N SER A 113 0.04 1.25 -29.40
CA SER A 113 1.30 1.04 -28.71
C SER A 113 1.19 1.45 -27.24
N ILE A 114 2.04 0.85 -26.41
CA ILE A 114 2.27 1.26 -25.02
C ILE A 114 2.68 2.75 -24.95
N ASN A 115 3.29 3.28 -26.01
CA ASN A 115 3.66 4.70 -26.09
C ASN A 115 2.47 5.66 -26.18
N ASP A 116 1.25 5.18 -26.48
CA ASP A 116 0.04 6.01 -26.59
C ASP A 116 -0.59 6.26 -25.21
N VAL A 117 -0.24 5.44 -24.20
CA VAL A 117 -0.81 5.49 -22.84
C VAL A 117 -0.57 6.83 -22.13
N PRO A 118 0.63 7.46 -22.20
CA PRO A 118 0.87 8.76 -21.56
C PRO A 118 0.00 9.91 -22.09
N ASP A 119 -0.49 9.85 -23.33
CA ASP A 119 -1.27 10.93 -23.95
C ASP A 119 -2.61 11.18 -23.24
N TYR A 120 -3.12 10.17 -22.53
CA TYR A 120 -4.37 10.23 -21.77
C TYR A 120 -4.24 10.98 -20.42
N ASN A 121 -3.02 11.36 -20.03
CA ASN A 121 -2.72 12.12 -18.80
C ASN A 121 -3.38 11.50 -17.55
N SER A 122 -3.42 10.17 -17.48
CA SER A 122 -4.03 9.41 -16.39
C SER A 122 -3.07 8.32 -15.91
N PRO A 123 -2.88 8.14 -14.59
CA PRO A 123 -2.00 7.08 -14.07
C PRO A 123 -2.51 5.68 -14.40
N PHE A 124 -3.81 5.52 -14.64
CA PHE A 124 -4.42 4.27 -15.07
C PHE A 124 -5.21 4.48 -16.35
N LEU A 125 -4.92 3.67 -17.36
CA LEU A 125 -5.69 3.54 -18.59
C LEU A 125 -6.26 2.13 -18.65
N VAL A 126 -7.58 2.04 -18.79
CA VAL A 126 -8.32 0.78 -18.76
C VAL A 126 -8.97 0.59 -20.13
N THR A 127 -8.71 -0.55 -20.74
CA THR A 127 -9.30 -0.94 -22.01
C THR A 127 -10.22 -2.15 -21.81
N GLN A 128 -10.82 -2.67 -22.87
CA GLN A 128 -11.74 -3.81 -22.77
C GLN A 128 -10.99 -5.06 -22.32
N SER A 129 -9.74 -5.24 -22.76
CA SER A 129 -8.93 -6.41 -22.45
C SER A 129 -7.83 -6.19 -21.41
N THR A 130 -7.38 -4.94 -21.24
CA THR A 130 -6.06 -4.67 -20.62
C THR A 130 -6.08 -3.44 -19.72
N ILE A 131 -5.36 -3.51 -18.59
CA ILE A 131 -5.12 -2.35 -17.72
C ILE A 131 -3.66 -1.92 -17.84
N TYR A 132 -3.43 -0.65 -18.18
CA TYR A 132 -2.12 -0.01 -18.21
C TYR A 132 -1.97 0.92 -17.00
N ALA A 133 -0.89 0.73 -16.24
CA ALA A 133 -0.55 1.57 -15.10
C ALA A 133 0.79 2.29 -15.37
N LEU A 134 0.78 3.62 -15.25
CA LEU A 134 1.99 4.44 -15.29
C LEU A 134 2.67 4.36 -13.92
N GLN A 135 3.83 3.69 -13.87
CA GLN A 135 4.58 3.47 -12.63
C GLN A 135 5.37 4.72 -12.20
N ASP A 136 5.81 5.53 -13.16
CA ASP A 136 6.57 6.75 -12.91
C ASP A 136 6.32 7.78 -14.04
N PRO A 137 5.69 8.93 -13.72
CA PRO A 137 5.41 10.00 -14.68
C PRO A 137 6.65 10.60 -15.36
N GLN A 138 7.85 10.43 -14.79
CA GLN A 138 9.08 10.98 -15.36
C GLN A 138 9.82 10.00 -16.27
N THR A 139 9.60 8.70 -16.10
CA THR A 139 10.27 7.66 -16.91
C THR A 139 9.33 6.95 -17.89
N ASN A 140 8.03 7.28 -17.89
CA ASN A 140 6.99 6.67 -18.73
C ASN A 140 7.01 5.14 -18.69
N LYS A 141 7.42 4.57 -17.55
CA LYS A 141 7.39 3.12 -17.36
C LYS A 141 5.95 2.67 -17.18
N ILE A 142 5.52 1.76 -18.04
CA ILE A 142 4.16 1.23 -18.05
C ILE A 142 4.18 -0.24 -17.66
N GLN A 143 3.29 -0.58 -16.73
CA GLN A 143 3.01 -1.95 -16.35
C GLN A 143 1.61 -2.35 -16.86
N THR A 144 1.51 -3.55 -17.41
CA THR A 144 0.29 -4.09 -17.99
C THR A 144 -0.23 -5.23 -17.12
N TYR A 145 -1.54 -5.27 -16.86
CA TYR A 145 -2.23 -6.30 -16.09
C TYR A 145 -3.36 -6.94 -16.88
#